data_AF-A0A563U7M1-F1
#
_entry.id   AF-A0A563U7M1-F1
#
_cell.length_a   1.000
_cell.length_b   1.000
_cell.length_c   1.000
_cell.angle_alpha   90.00
_cell.angle_beta   90.00
_cell.angle_gamma   90.00
#
_symmetry.space_group_name_H-M   'P 1'
#
loop_
_entity.id
_entity.type
_entity.pdbx_description
1 polymer ?
#
loop_
_entity_poly.entity_id
_entity_poly.type
_entity_poly.pdbx_seq_one_letter_code
_entity_poly.pdbx_strand_id
1 'polypeptide(L)'
;MNREFGSPTLATTEQYLDIHQPIYDGNQIKIERIDREKVNKEGVIIAYVPIQGEYFAFALYINVSSNDITGIITESRNSVFLKATSTTLTAKQIFEDLDIVGYTTHWHFEDNINDGAKLSYVVFEPNPEPDEFEDKILKLLLILKSHQEKLLGLSYAVTYYLHVVMDFHGRNQMLGSIILSEQCITLLNNLNLKIQFDITSWGNTFKS
;
A
#
# COMPACT_ATOMS: atom_id res chain seq x y z
N MET A 1 12.53 8.27 18.13
CA MET A 1 11.42 7.28 18.08
C MET A 1 11.06 6.74 19.46
N ASN A 2 11.88 5.88 20.10
CA ASN A 2 11.57 5.36 21.47
C ASN A 2 11.26 6.46 22.50
N ARG A 3 11.96 7.60 22.42
CA ARG A 3 11.72 8.75 23.30
C ARG A 3 10.31 9.32 23.15
N GLU A 4 9.83 9.47 21.92
CA GLU A 4 8.52 10.09 21.66
C GLU A 4 7.38 9.18 22.15
N PHE A 5 7.50 7.86 21.96
CA PHE A 5 6.47 6.93 22.45
C PHE A 5 6.54 6.65 23.96
N GLY A 6 7.69 6.84 24.60
CA GLY A 6 7.85 6.67 26.05
C GLY A 6 7.63 7.95 26.87
N SER A 7 7.88 9.11 26.27
CA SER A 7 7.69 10.44 26.87
C SER A 7 7.33 11.41 25.74
N PRO A 8 6.04 11.43 25.33
CA PRO A 8 5.55 12.27 24.24
C PRO A 8 5.95 13.73 24.37
N THR A 9 6.35 14.33 23.25
CA THR A 9 6.61 15.77 23.15
C THR A 9 5.58 16.46 22.26
N LEU A 10 4.91 15.70 21.38
CA LEU A 10 3.81 16.18 20.55
C LEU A 10 2.47 15.82 21.22
N ALA A 11 1.55 16.78 21.29
CA ALA A 11 0.20 16.55 21.81
C ALA A 11 -0.58 15.49 21.00
N THR A 12 -0.30 15.36 19.70
CA THR A 12 -0.90 14.32 18.85
C THR A 12 -0.41 12.93 19.23
N THR A 13 0.86 12.78 19.64
CA THR A 13 1.39 11.50 20.13
C THR A 13 0.63 11.04 21.37
N GLU A 14 0.39 11.95 22.34
CA GLU A 14 -0.38 11.63 23.55
C GLU A 14 -1.78 11.11 23.21
N GLN A 15 -2.50 11.83 22.35
CA GLN A 15 -3.85 11.44 21.91
C GLN A 15 -3.90 10.09 21.22
N TYR A 16 -2.89 9.77 20.40
CA TYR A 16 -2.83 8.47 19.76
C TYR A 16 -2.54 7.36 20.77
N LEU A 17 -1.63 7.59 21.73
CA LEU A 17 -1.27 6.60 22.74
C LEU A 17 -2.37 6.32 23.77
N ASP A 18 -3.36 7.21 23.89
CA ASP A 18 -4.56 6.95 24.69
C ASP A 18 -5.40 5.78 24.16
N ILE A 19 -5.29 5.46 22.86
CA ILE A 19 -6.16 4.47 22.21
C ILE A 19 -5.40 3.39 21.42
N HIS A 20 -4.14 3.64 21.11
CA HIS A 20 -3.30 2.76 20.30
C HIS A 20 -2.01 2.42 21.03
N GLN A 21 -1.53 1.19 20.83
CA GLN A 21 -0.28 0.73 21.40
C GLN A 21 0.70 0.39 20.28
N PRO A 22 1.87 1.05 20.18
CA PRO A 22 2.89 0.65 19.22
C PRO A 22 3.45 -0.73 19.60
N ILE A 23 3.87 -1.50 18.62
CA ILE A 23 4.50 -2.80 18.85
C ILE A 23 5.98 -2.60 19.21
N TYR A 24 6.45 -3.31 20.22
CA TYR A 24 7.85 -3.33 20.65
C TYR A 24 8.48 -4.71 20.39
N ASP A 25 9.75 -4.71 19.98
CA ASP A 25 10.63 -5.87 19.99
C ASP A 25 11.60 -5.72 21.17
N GLY A 26 11.27 -6.38 22.28
CA GLY A 26 11.91 -6.14 23.57
C GLY A 26 11.68 -4.71 24.07
N ASN A 27 12.77 -3.95 24.27
CA ASN A 27 12.71 -2.56 24.73
C ASN A 27 12.81 -1.54 23.57
N GLN A 28 12.77 -2.00 22.32
CA GLN A 28 12.85 -1.13 21.15
C GLN A 28 11.53 -1.15 20.39
N ILE A 29 11.12 0.01 19.88
CA ILE A 29 9.96 0.07 19.02
C ILE A 29 10.24 -0.71 17.73
N LYS A 30 9.28 -1.55 17.32
CA LYS A 30 9.35 -2.21 16.03
C LYS A 30 9.15 -1.17 14.94
N ILE A 31 9.99 -1.22 13.91
CA ILE A 31 9.85 -0.40 12.71
C ILE A 31 9.58 -1.34 11.55
N GLU A 32 8.45 -1.14 10.85
CA GLU A 32 8.10 -1.94 9.68
C GLU A 32 8.79 -1.44 8.41
N ARG A 33 8.95 -0.12 8.28
CA ARG A 33 9.68 0.47 7.17
C ARG A 33 10.27 1.82 7.54
N ILE A 34 11.39 2.15 6.90
CA ILE A 34 11.95 3.50 6.87
C ILE A 34 11.95 3.98 5.42
N ASP A 35 11.12 4.96 5.11
CA ASP A 35 11.13 5.66 3.83
C ASP A 35 12.09 6.86 3.86
N ARG A 36 12.95 6.91 2.84
CA ARG A 36 14.00 7.93 2.65
C ARG A 36 13.86 8.66 1.31
N GLU A 37 12.82 8.38 0.53
CA GLU A 37 12.65 8.93 -0.82
C GLU A 37 12.45 10.45 -0.80
N LYS A 38 11.91 10.96 0.31
CA LYS A 38 11.66 12.39 0.55
C LYS A 38 12.86 13.17 1.09
N VAL A 39 13.99 12.51 1.40
CA VAL A 39 15.17 13.17 1.99
C VAL A 39 15.68 14.31 1.10
N ASN A 40 15.82 14.09 -0.21
CA ASN A 40 16.41 15.07 -1.11
C ASN A 40 15.47 16.23 -1.48
N LYS A 41 14.14 15.98 -1.47
CA LYS A 41 13.13 16.97 -1.89
C LYS A 41 12.55 17.76 -0.71
N GLU A 42 12.35 17.10 0.42
CA GLU A 42 11.61 17.63 1.56
C GLU A 42 12.46 17.65 2.84
N GLY A 43 13.62 16.98 2.86
CA GLY A 43 14.47 16.91 4.04
C GLY A 43 13.89 16.05 5.17
N VAL A 44 13.05 15.07 4.82
CA VAL A 44 12.31 14.24 5.78
C VAL A 44 12.53 12.75 5.53
N ILE A 45 12.60 11.98 6.63
CA ILE A 45 12.50 10.52 6.68
C ILE A 45 11.15 10.16 7.31
N ILE A 46 10.46 9.16 6.77
CA ILE A 46 9.24 8.64 7.37
C ILE A 46 9.53 7.25 7.96
N ALA A 47 9.27 7.07 9.25
CA ALA A 47 9.35 5.76 9.89
C ALA A 47 7.95 5.23 10.19
N TYR A 48 7.66 4.02 9.70
CA TYR A 48 6.39 3.34 9.91
C TYR A 48 6.49 2.39 11.08
N VAL A 49 5.66 2.63 12.10
CA VAL A 49 5.60 1.84 13.33
C VAL A 49 4.25 1.13 13.39
N PRO A 50 4.21 -0.21 13.47
CA PRO A 50 2.96 -0.93 13.55
C PRO A 50 2.26 -0.75 14.89
N ILE A 51 0.94 -0.87 14.86
CA ILE A 51 0.05 -0.72 16.01
C ILE A 51 -0.54 -2.10 16.36
N GLN A 52 -0.56 -2.42 17.64
CA GLN A 52 -1.03 -3.71 18.14
C GLN A 52 -2.52 -3.92 17.79
N GLY A 53 -2.79 -4.99 17.04
CA GLY A 53 -4.17 -5.39 16.70
C GLY A 53 -4.83 -4.56 15.60
N GLU A 54 -4.09 -3.67 14.95
CA GLU A 54 -4.59 -2.77 13.91
C GLU A 54 -3.87 -3.03 12.58
N TYR A 55 -4.53 -2.68 11.48
CA TYR A 55 -3.99 -2.85 10.12
C TYR A 55 -3.20 -1.63 9.61
N PHE A 56 -3.45 -0.45 10.20
CA PHE A 56 -2.77 0.81 9.89
C PHE A 56 -1.55 1.02 10.82
N ALA A 57 -0.68 1.95 10.46
CA ALA A 57 0.56 2.21 11.19
C ALA A 57 0.64 3.66 11.67
N PHE A 58 1.52 3.94 12.64
CA PHE A 58 1.99 5.29 12.86
C PHE A 58 3.04 5.64 11.80
N ALA A 59 2.89 6.79 11.15
CA ALA A 59 3.91 7.39 10.31
C ALA A 59 4.57 8.57 11.06
N LEU A 60 5.86 8.43 11.36
CA LEU A 60 6.65 9.44 12.06
C LEU A 60 7.49 10.21 11.05
N TYR A 61 7.28 11.52 10.99
CA TYR A 61 8.04 12.43 10.15
C TYR A 61 9.26 12.94 10.92
N ILE A 62 10.45 12.60 10.43
CA ILE A 62 11.73 12.93 11.07
C ILE A 62 12.45 13.93 10.18
N ASN A 63 12.74 15.11 10.72
CA ASN A 63 13.55 16.10 10.03
C ASN A 63 15.01 15.63 9.96
N VAL A 64 15.59 15.55 8.77
CA VAL A 64 16.96 15.04 8.58
C VAL A 64 18.00 15.95 9.21
N SER A 65 17.78 17.26 9.19
CA SER A 65 18.75 18.26 9.66
C SER A 65 18.79 18.34 11.19
N SER A 66 17.63 18.31 11.85
CA SER A 66 17.57 18.41 13.32
C SER A 66 17.49 17.05 14.02
N ASN A 67 17.16 15.99 13.30
CA ASN A 67 16.88 14.65 13.83
C ASN A 67 15.69 14.61 14.81
N ASP A 68 14.82 15.62 14.76
CA ASP A 68 13.59 15.68 15.56
C ASP A 68 12.42 15.01 14.84
N ILE A 69 11.51 14.45 15.65
CA ILE A 69 10.20 14.02 15.15
C ILE A 69 9.33 15.27 15.08
N THR A 70 8.95 15.67 13.88
CA THR A 70 8.16 16.89 13.63
C THR A 70 6.67 16.61 13.51
N GLY A 71 6.29 15.34 13.39
CA GLY A 71 4.90 14.93 13.30
C GLY A 71 4.72 13.43 13.44
N ILE A 72 3.55 13.05 13.92
CA ILE A 72 3.04 11.69 13.93
C ILE A 72 1.61 11.72 13.41
N ILE A 73 1.29 10.80 12.50
CA ILE A 73 -0.07 10.55 12.01
C ILE A 73 -0.33 9.04 11.98
N THR A 74 -1.59 8.66 11.83
CA THR A 74 -1.95 7.30 11.39
C THR A 74 -1.90 7.25 9.87
N GLU A 75 -1.08 6.37 9.30
CA GLU A 75 -1.09 6.04 7.87
C GLU A 75 -1.95 4.82 7.63
N SER A 76 -2.88 4.90 6.68
CA SER A 76 -3.79 3.80 6.36
C SER A 76 -3.03 2.60 5.83
N ARG A 77 -3.58 1.41 5.98
CA ARG A 77 -3.04 0.27 5.24
C ARG A 77 -3.40 0.44 3.78
N ASN A 78 -2.39 0.66 2.95
CA ASN A 78 -2.57 0.78 1.51
C ASN A 78 -1.99 -0.48 0.84
N SER A 79 -2.84 -1.30 0.24
CA SER A 79 -2.43 -2.41 -0.63
C SER A 79 -2.78 -2.07 -2.06
N VAL A 80 -1.78 -2.08 -2.94
CA VAL A 80 -1.93 -1.70 -4.35
C VAL A 80 -1.27 -2.77 -5.20
N PHE A 81 -2.07 -3.43 -6.03
CA PHE A 81 -1.58 -4.53 -6.84
C PHE A 81 -2.23 -4.57 -8.22
N LEU A 82 -1.50 -5.08 -9.19
CA LEU A 82 -2.07 -5.47 -10.48
C LEU A 82 -2.81 -6.79 -10.29
N LYS A 83 -4.05 -6.86 -10.74
CA LYS A 83 -4.79 -8.11 -10.87
C LYS A 83 -4.99 -8.43 -12.34
N ALA A 84 -4.47 -9.58 -12.75
CA ALA A 84 -4.59 -10.14 -14.09
C ALA A 84 -5.53 -11.33 -14.05
N THR A 85 -6.61 -11.30 -14.82
CA THR A 85 -7.67 -12.32 -14.82
C THR A 85 -7.88 -12.89 -16.21
N SER A 86 -8.12 -14.19 -16.33
CA SER A 86 -8.40 -14.85 -17.59
C SER A 86 -9.34 -16.04 -17.42
N THR A 87 -10.20 -16.27 -18.40
CA THR A 87 -11.05 -17.47 -18.52
C THR A 87 -10.48 -18.50 -19.51
N THR A 88 -9.39 -18.16 -20.20
CA THR A 88 -8.78 -19.00 -21.25
C THR A 88 -7.36 -19.43 -20.91
N LEU A 89 -6.62 -18.64 -20.14
CA LEU A 89 -5.26 -18.95 -19.69
C LEU A 89 -5.27 -19.44 -18.24
N THR A 90 -4.31 -20.30 -17.90
CA THR A 90 -4.01 -20.67 -16.51
C THR A 90 -3.23 -19.57 -15.81
N ALA A 91 -3.28 -19.52 -14.47
CA ALA A 91 -2.52 -18.54 -13.69
C ALA A 91 -1.01 -18.66 -13.94
N LYS A 92 -0.52 -19.88 -14.20
CA LYS A 92 0.88 -20.15 -14.56
C LYS A 92 1.26 -19.51 -15.90
N GLN A 93 0.44 -19.69 -16.94
CA GLN A 93 0.69 -19.08 -18.26
C GLN A 93 0.70 -17.56 -18.18
N ILE A 94 -0.28 -16.96 -17.48
CA ILE A 94 -0.32 -15.50 -17.28
C ILE A 94 0.97 -15.02 -16.62
N PHE A 95 1.44 -15.72 -15.58
CA PHE A 95 2.66 -15.37 -14.88
C PHE A 95 3.91 -15.47 -15.75
N GLU A 96 4.08 -16.59 -16.45
CA GLU A 96 5.23 -16.83 -17.33
C GLU A 96 5.25 -15.88 -18.52
N ASP A 97 4.10 -15.53 -19.10
CA ASP A 97 4.02 -14.63 -20.26
C ASP A 97 4.21 -13.15 -19.86
N LEU A 98 3.76 -12.76 -18.67
CA LEU A 98 4.00 -11.42 -18.12
C LEU A 98 5.47 -11.22 -17.75
N ASP A 99 6.09 -12.27 -17.19
CA ASP A 99 7.53 -12.30 -16.83
C ASP A 99 7.94 -11.04 -16.05
N ILE A 100 7.14 -10.69 -15.05
CA ILE A 100 7.41 -9.61 -14.10
C ILE A 100 8.08 -10.24 -12.87
N VAL A 101 9.40 -10.41 -12.94
CA VAL A 101 10.20 -11.12 -11.92
C VAL A 101 10.81 -10.12 -10.92
N GLY A 102 10.91 -10.51 -9.66
CA GLY A 102 11.82 -9.89 -8.69
C GLY A 102 11.21 -8.88 -7.72
N TYR A 103 9.91 -8.59 -7.82
CA TYR A 103 9.27 -7.56 -7.02
C TYR A 103 7.86 -7.98 -6.60
N THR A 104 7.64 -9.05 -5.80
CA THR A 104 6.26 -9.39 -5.38
C THR A 104 6.03 -10.58 -4.43
N THR A 105 4.88 -10.52 -3.76
CA THR A 105 4.05 -11.69 -3.42
C THR A 105 3.17 -12.06 -4.61
N HIS A 106 3.26 -13.30 -5.12
CA HIS A 106 2.36 -13.82 -6.14
C HIS A 106 1.28 -14.68 -5.51
N TRP A 107 0.05 -14.44 -5.92
CA TRP A 107 -1.04 -15.33 -5.59
C TRP A 107 -1.66 -15.87 -6.87
N HIS A 108 -1.61 -17.19 -7.02
CA HIS A 108 -2.21 -17.91 -8.13
C HIS A 108 -3.42 -18.67 -7.60
N PHE A 109 -4.56 -18.40 -8.18
CA PHE A 109 -5.79 -19.09 -7.83
C PHE A 109 -6.50 -19.52 -9.10
N GLU A 110 -7.14 -20.68 -9.01
CA GLU A 110 -8.01 -21.22 -10.03
C GLU A 110 -9.35 -21.49 -9.36
N ASP A 111 -10.35 -20.67 -9.67
CA ASP A 111 -11.68 -20.81 -9.11
C ASP A 111 -12.63 -21.38 -10.16
N ASN A 112 -13.39 -22.40 -9.76
CA ASN A 112 -14.56 -22.83 -10.51
C ASN A 112 -15.68 -21.84 -10.18
N ILE A 113 -16.07 -21.02 -11.15
CA ILE A 113 -17.23 -20.16 -11.02
C ILE A 113 -18.50 -21.00 -11.20
N ASN A 114 -19.61 -20.59 -10.57
CA ASN A 114 -20.93 -21.18 -10.82
C ASN A 114 -21.17 -21.20 -12.34
N ASP A 115 -21.56 -22.37 -12.88
CA ASP A 115 -21.65 -22.75 -14.31
C ASP A 115 -20.44 -23.47 -14.93
N GLY A 116 -19.41 -23.82 -14.13
CA GLY A 116 -18.29 -24.65 -14.61
C GLY A 116 -17.25 -23.90 -15.44
N ALA A 117 -17.37 -22.57 -15.51
CA ALA A 117 -16.32 -21.71 -16.03
C ALA A 117 -15.13 -21.69 -15.07
N LYS A 118 -13.90 -21.75 -15.62
CA LYS A 118 -12.66 -21.63 -14.86
C LYS A 118 -12.18 -20.18 -14.93
N LEU A 119 -11.99 -19.53 -13.78
CA LEU A 119 -11.32 -18.25 -13.69
C LEU A 119 -9.91 -18.46 -13.13
N SER A 120 -8.91 -18.01 -13.86
CA SER A 120 -7.54 -17.94 -13.38
C SER A 120 -7.20 -16.49 -13.07
N TYR A 121 -6.43 -16.25 -12.00
CA TYR A 121 -5.87 -14.94 -11.77
C TYR A 121 -4.48 -14.95 -11.15
N VAL A 122 -3.76 -13.85 -11.40
CA VAL A 122 -2.46 -13.53 -10.82
C VAL A 122 -2.55 -12.15 -10.18
N VAL A 123 -2.03 -12.03 -8.96
CA VAL A 123 -1.87 -10.76 -8.26
C VAL A 123 -0.40 -10.37 -8.22
N PHE A 124 -0.12 -9.09 -8.47
CA PHE A 124 1.22 -8.51 -8.39
C PHE A 124 1.25 -7.23 -7.52
N GLU A 125 1.74 -7.36 -6.27
CA GLU A 125 1.99 -6.30 -5.28
C GLU A 125 3.51 -6.05 -5.04
N PRO A 126 4.14 -5.08 -5.73
CA PRO A 126 5.59 -4.88 -5.64
C PRO A 126 6.05 -4.12 -4.40
N ASN A 127 5.13 -3.49 -3.68
CA ASN A 127 5.39 -2.68 -2.50
C ASN A 127 4.41 -3.08 -1.39
N PRO A 128 4.59 -4.25 -0.74
CA PRO A 128 3.67 -4.76 0.28
C PRO A 128 3.84 -4.11 1.67
N GLU A 129 4.99 -3.49 1.94
CA GLU A 129 5.26 -2.78 3.21
C GLU A 129 4.38 -1.53 3.35
N PRO A 130 4.17 -0.97 4.56
CA PRO A 130 3.48 0.30 4.73
C PRO A 130 4.09 1.40 3.85
N ASP A 131 3.24 2.22 3.24
CA ASP A 131 3.68 3.36 2.43
C ASP A 131 2.51 4.29 2.15
N GLU A 132 2.85 5.46 1.63
CA GLU A 132 1.87 6.37 1.05
C GLU A 132 1.20 5.73 -0.18
N PHE A 133 -0.11 5.95 -0.27
CA PHE A 133 -0.96 5.40 -1.33
C PHE A 133 -0.46 5.72 -2.75
N GLU A 134 -0.16 7.00 -3.01
CA GLU A 134 0.23 7.43 -4.36
C GLU A 134 1.59 6.85 -4.76
N ASP A 135 2.51 6.75 -3.81
CA ASP A 135 3.84 6.20 -4.06
C ASP A 135 3.78 4.70 -4.42
N LYS A 136 2.93 3.92 -3.74
CA LYS A 136 2.62 2.54 -4.12
C LYS A 136 2.08 2.42 -5.55
N ILE A 137 1.14 3.29 -5.94
CA ILE A 137 0.62 3.31 -7.32
C ILE A 137 1.73 3.64 -8.31
N LEU A 138 2.51 4.69 -8.05
CA LEU A 138 3.55 5.14 -8.97
C LEU A 138 4.61 4.06 -9.17
N LYS A 139 5.09 3.44 -8.09
CA LYS A 139 6.04 2.33 -8.14
C LYS A 139 5.53 1.16 -8.97
N LEU A 140 4.28 0.75 -8.76
CA LEU A 140 3.64 -0.30 -9.56
C LEU A 140 3.56 0.11 -11.04
N LEU A 141 3.04 1.29 -11.34
CA LEU A 141 2.90 1.77 -12.72
C LEU A 141 4.23 1.88 -13.46
N LEU A 142 5.31 2.27 -12.77
CA LEU A 142 6.65 2.33 -13.36
C LEU A 142 7.19 0.93 -13.70
N ILE A 143 6.92 -0.08 -12.87
CA ILE A 143 7.25 -1.48 -13.17
C ILE A 143 6.41 -1.99 -14.36
N LEU A 144 5.11 -1.69 -14.38
CA LEU A 144 4.24 -2.09 -15.49
C LEU A 144 4.63 -1.41 -16.80
N LYS A 145 5.08 -0.14 -16.75
CA LYS A 145 5.61 0.58 -17.90
C LYS A 145 6.80 -0.13 -18.54
N SER A 146 7.73 -0.68 -17.75
CA SER A 146 8.86 -1.43 -18.32
C SER A 146 8.45 -2.76 -18.96
N HIS A 147 7.21 -3.22 -18.73
CA HIS A 147 6.63 -4.44 -19.29
C HIS A 147 5.42 -4.16 -20.20
N GLN A 148 5.28 -2.93 -20.70
CA GLN A 148 4.10 -2.48 -21.45
C GLN A 148 3.81 -3.35 -22.67
N GLU A 149 4.82 -3.76 -23.44
CA GLU A 149 4.63 -4.60 -24.63
C GLU A 149 4.01 -5.95 -24.28
N LYS A 150 4.44 -6.59 -23.19
CA LYS A 150 3.90 -7.88 -22.72
C LYS A 150 2.45 -7.72 -22.23
N LEU A 151 2.17 -6.68 -21.45
CA LEU A 151 0.83 -6.36 -20.96
C LEU A 151 -0.16 -6.15 -22.12
N LEU A 152 0.21 -5.31 -23.08
CA LEU A 152 -0.63 -5.02 -24.24
C LEU A 152 -0.77 -6.23 -25.17
N GLY A 153 0.30 -7.02 -25.33
CA GLY A 153 0.32 -8.23 -26.15
C GLY A 153 -0.65 -9.32 -25.65
N LEU A 154 -0.93 -9.37 -24.34
CA LEU A 154 -1.84 -10.35 -23.72
C LEU A 154 -3.27 -9.82 -23.52
N SER A 155 -3.55 -8.56 -23.86
CA SER A 155 -4.84 -7.89 -23.58
C SER A 155 -6.06 -8.54 -24.25
N TYR A 156 -5.86 -9.42 -25.24
CA TYR A 156 -6.93 -10.19 -25.89
C TYR A 156 -7.42 -11.37 -25.04
N ALA A 157 -6.60 -11.89 -24.13
CA ALA A 157 -6.90 -13.07 -23.31
C ALA A 157 -6.89 -12.78 -21.80
N VAL A 158 -6.33 -11.64 -21.40
CA VAL A 158 -6.18 -11.25 -20.00
C VAL A 158 -6.78 -9.87 -19.78
N THR A 159 -7.63 -9.76 -18.77
CA THR A 159 -8.13 -8.48 -18.26
C THR A 159 -7.25 -8.01 -17.10
N TYR A 160 -6.73 -6.79 -17.23
CA TYR A 160 -5.86 -6.14 -16.25
C TYR A 160 -6.57 -4.99 -15.56
N TYR A 161 -6.37 -4.87 -14.25
CA TYR A 161 -6.74 -3.68 -13.50
C TYR A 161 -5.85 -3.55 -12.26
N LEU A 162 -5.62 -2.31 -11.84
CA LEU A 162 -5.10 -2.04 -10.50
C LEU A 162 -6.23 -2.23 -9.50
N HIS A 163 -5.94 -2.98 -8.44
CA HIS A 163 -6.82 -3.14 -7.30
C HIS A 163 -6.15 -2.48 -6.11
N VAL A 164 -6.85 -1.51 -5.55
CA VAL A 164 -6.46 -0.77 -4.35
C VAL A 164 -7.36 -1.22 -3.21
N VAL A 165 -6.75 -1.64 -2.11
CA VAL A 165 -7.43 -1.88 -0.84
C VAL A 165 -6.87 -0.88 0.17
N MET A 166 -7.77 -0.09 0.78
CA MET A 166 -7.41 0.87 1.82
C MET A 166 -8.16 0.56 3.11
N ASP A 167 -7.41 0.29 4.18
CA ASP A 167 -7.94 0.08 5.52
C ASP A 167 -7.65 1.33 6.36
N PHE A 168 -8.67 2.18 6.54
CA PHE A 168 -8.57 3.41 7.34
C PHE A 168 -8.81 3.15 8.83
N HIS A 169 -8.17 3.98 9.66
CA HIS A 169 -8.55 4.12 11.06
C HIS A 169 -9.96 4.72 11.17
N GLY A 170 -10.92 3.96 11.70
CA GLY A 170 -12.35 4.24 11.67
C GLY A 170 -12.85 5.42 12.52
N ARG A 171 -11.95 6.18 13.14
CA ARG A 171 -12.31 7.38 13.93
C ARG A 171 -11.96 8.70 13.29
N ASN A 172 -11.32 8.71 12.12
CA ASN A 172 -11.22 9.93 11.34
C ASN A 172 -12.60 10.21 10.74
N GLN A 173 -13.22 11.35 11.12
CA GLN A 173 -14.52 11.78 10.57
C GLN A 173 -14.49 11.94 9.05
N MET A 174 -13.28 12.06 8.49
CA MET A 174 -13.01 12.08 7.06
C MET A 174 -12.13 10.88 6.72
N LEU A 175 -12.66 9.99 5.88
CA LEU A 175 -11.82 9.07 5.10
C LEU A 175 -10.99 9.99 4.18
N GLY A 176 -9.67 9.95 4.31
CA GLY A 176 -8.77 10.91 3.69
C GLY A 176 -8.98 11.04 2.17
N SER A 177 -8.55 12.17 1.60
CA SER A 177 -8.63 12.39 0.16
C SER A 177 -7.62 11.50 -0.58
N ILE A 178 -8.09 10.86 -1.65
CA ILE A 178 -7.24 10.15 -2.60
C ILE A 178 -6.92 11.09 -3.75
N ILE A 179 -5.63 11.37 -3.97
CA ILE A 179 -5.16 12.20 -5.08
C ILE A 179 -4.24 11.35 -5.96
N LEU A 180 -4.42 11.47 -7.27
CA LEU A 180 -3.51 10.92 -8.27
C LEU A 180 -2.89 12.09 -9.05
N SER A 181 -1.57 12.12 -9.12
CA SER A 181 -0.84 13.03 -9.98
C SER A 181 -1.14 12.78 -11.46
N GLU A 182 -0.91 13.82 -12.27
CA GLU A 182 -0.98 13.73 -13.73
C GLU A 182 -0.10 12.60 -14.29
N GLN A 183 1.05 12.34 -13.65
CA GLN A 183 1.94 11.23 -14.01
C GLN A 183 1.25 9.87 -13.84
N CYS A 184 0.63 9.61 -12.69
CA CYS A 184 -0.11 8.38 -12.44
C CYS A 184 -1.27 8.20 -13.44
N ILE A 185 -2.03 9.27 -13.69
CA ILE A 185 -3.15 9.26 -14.65
C ILE A 185 -2.64 8.93 -16.07
N THR A 186 -1.55 9.56 -16.48
CA THR A 186 -0.94 9.34 -17.81
C THR A 186 -0.46 7.90 -17.97
N LEU A 187 0.19 7.34 -16.94
CA LEU A 187 0.67 5.96 -16.96
C LEU A 187 -0.48 4.95 -17.01
N LEU A 188 -1.54 5.15 -16.22
CA LEU A 188 -2.75 4.33 -16.27
C LEU A 188 -3.35 4.29 -17.68
N ASN A 189 -3.50 5.47 -18.30
CA ASN A 189 -4.04 5.59 -19.65
C ASN A 189 -3.15 4.88 -20.70
N ASN A 190 -1.84 5.10 -20.66
CA ASN A 190 -0.90 4.49 -21.61
C ASN A 190 -0.82 2.96 -21.50
N LEU A 191 -1.05 2.42 -20.30
CA LEU A 191 -1.10 0.99 -20.04
C LEU A 191 -2.50 0.38 -20.25
N ASN A 192 -3.50 1.19 -20.61
CA ASN A 192 -4.90 0.79 -20.75
C ASN A 192 -5.44 0.07 -19.50
N LEU A 193 -5.08 0.58 -18.31
CA LEU A 193 -5.44 -0.02 -17.03
C LEU A 193 -6.64 0.68 -16.41
N LYS A 194 -7.57 -0.11 -15.90
CA LYS A 194 -8.59 0.36 -14.95
C LYS A 194 -8.02 0.34 -13.54
N ILE A 195 -8.63 1.11 -12.65
CA ILE A 195 -8.36 1.08 -11.22
C ILE A 195 -9.66 0.83 -10.46
N GLN A 196 -9.62 -0.10 -9.52
CA GLN A 196 -10.71 -0.42 -8.60
C GLN A 196 -10.27 -0.09 -7.17
N PHE A 197 -11.18 0.50 -6.40
CA PHE A 197 -10.96 0.86 -5.01
C PHE A 197 -11.91 0.09 -4.10
N ASP A 198 -11.35 -0.63 -3.15
CA ASP A 198 -12.05 -1.19 -2.01
C ASP A 198 -11.61 -0.39 -0.78
N ILE A 199 -12.50 0.49 -0.30
CA ILE A 199 -12.24 1.37 0.83
C ILE A 199 -13.01 0.85 2.03
N THR A 200 -12.30 0.57 3.11
CA THR A 200 -12.90 0.08 4.36
C THR A 200 -12.36 0.86 5.55
N SER A 201 -13.10 0.84 6.64
CA SER A 201 -12.68 1.44 7.91
C SER A 201 -12.83 0.42 9.03
N TRP A 202 -11.82 0.34 9.89
CA TRP A 202 -11.73 -0.63 10.98
C TRP A 202 -11.39 0.07 12.31
N GLY A 203 -11.69 -0.57 13.44
CA GLY A 203 -11.32 -0.09 14.79
C GLY A 203 -12.51 0.08 15.76
N ASN A 204 -12.22 0.07 17.07
CA ASN A 204 -13.21 0.26 18.14
C ASN A 204 -13.68 1.73 18.24
N THR A 205 -14.93 2.03 18.61
CA THR A 205 -15.47 3.40 18.83
C THR A 205 -14.97 4.04 20.15
N PHE A 206 -14.85 5.37 20.26
CA PHE A 206 -14.44 6.04 21.53
C PHE A 206 -15.44 5.65 22.62
N LYS A 207 -14.98 5.41 23.86
CA LYS A 207 -15.91 5.29 24.99
C LYS A 207 -16.58 6.66 25.15
N SER A 208 -17.91 6.66 25.03
CA SER A 208 -18.78 7.78 25.37
C SER A 208 -18.79 8.04 26.87
#